data_AF-K4HA83-F1
#
_entry.id   AF-K4HA83-F1
#
_cell.length_a   1.000
_cell.length_b   1.000
_cell.length_c   1.000
_cell.angle_alpha   90.00
_cell.angle_beta   90.00
_cell.angle_gamma   90.00
#
_symmetry.space_group_name_H-M   'P 1'
#
loop_
_entity.id
_entity.type
_entity.pdbx_description
1 polymer ?
#
loop_
_entity_poly.entity_id
_entity_poly.type
_entity_poly.pdbx_seq_one_letter_code
_entity_poly.pdbx_strand_id
1 'polypeptide(L)'
;AVFKAPIRPDIVNFVHTNLRKNSRQPYAVSELAGHQTSAESWGTGRAVARIPRVRGGGTHRSGQGAFGNMCRGGRMFAPTKTWRRWHRRVNTTQKRYAICSALAASALPALVMSKGHRIEEVPEIPLVVEDKVEG
;
A
#
# COMPACT_ATOMS: atom_id res chain seq x y z
N ALA A 1 -20.44 6.60 -29.36
CA ALA A 1 -20.53 7.82 -28.52
C ALA A 1 -19.46 7.89 -27.42
N VAL A 2 -18.99 6.77 -26.86
CA VAL A 2 -18.06 6.75 -25.71
C VAL A 2 -16.74 7.50 -25.97
N PHE A 3 -16.19 7.43 -27.20
CA PHE A 3 -14.97 8.16 -27.56
C PHE A 3 -15.12 9.69 -27.58
N LYS A 4 -16.34 10.22 -27.55
CA LYS A 4 -16.62 11.66 -27.45
C LYS A 4 -16.87 12.11 -26.01
N ALA A 5 -16.79 11.21 -25.03
CA ALA A 5 -16.99 11.55 -23.64
C ALA A 5 -15.88 12.51 -23.14
N PRO A 6 -16.19 13.43 -22.22
CA PRO A 6 -15.19 14.33 -21.64
C PRO A 6 -14.12 13.54 -20.88
N ILE A 7 -12.85 13.86 -21.15
CA ILE A 7 -11.71 13.22 -20.50
C ILE A 7 -11.42 13.93 -19.18
N ARG A 8 -11.62 13.21 -18.07
CA ARG A 8 -11.39 13.70 -16.71
C ARG A 8 -10.24 12.96 -16.01
N PRO A 9 -9.00 13.47 -16.10
CA PRO A 9 -7.84 12.81 -15.50
C PRO A 9 -7.91 12.77 -13.98
N ASP A 10 -8.58 13.73 -13.34
CA ASP A 10 -8.82 13.78 -11.90
C ASP A 10 -9.63 12.59 -11.40
N ILE A 11 -10.74 12.27 -12.08
CA ILE A 11 -11.59 11.11 -11.74
C ILE A 11 -10.85 9.82 -12.02
N VAL A 12 -10.16 9.71 -13.17
CA VAL A 12 -9.39 8.51 -13.52
C VAL A 12 -8.31 8.24 -12.46
N ASN A 13 -7.55 9.25 -12.05
CA ASN A 13 -6.51 9.13 -11.02
C ASN A 13 -7.08 8.75 -9.66
N PHE A 14 -8.20 9.36 -9.25
CA PHE A 14 -8.87 9.04 -8.00
C PHE A 14 -9.34 7.58 -7.96
N VAL A 15 -9.99 7.11 -9.03
CA VAL A 15 -10.51 5.74 -9.12
C VAL A 15 -9.35 4.75 -9.18
N HIS A 16 -8.35 4.98 -10.04
CA HIS A 16 -7.18 4.12 -10.17
C HIS A 16 -6.43 3.96 -8.83
N THR A 17 -6.16 5.08 -8.14
CA THR A 17 -5.44 5.06 -6.86
C THR A 17 -6.17 4.26 -5.79
N ASN A 18 -7.50 4.33 -5.75
CA ASN A 18 -8.29 3.61 -4.74
C ASN A 18 -8.51 2.15 -5.12
N LEU A 19 -8.74 1.83 -6.40
CA LEU A 19 -8.88 0.44 -6.86
C LEU A 19 -7.58 -0.35 -6.73
N ARG A 20 -6.42 0.27 -7.01
CA ARG A 20 -5.11 -0.37 -6.83
C ARG A 20 -4.85 -0.83 -5.40
N LYS A 21 -5.50 -0.20 -4.40
CA LYS A 21 -5.38 -0.63 -3.00
C LYS A 21 -6.10 -1.95 -2.72
N ASN A 22 -7.05 -2.36 -3.57
CA ASN A 22 -7.90 -3.52 -3.30
C ASN A 22 -7.24 -4.87 -3.59
N SER A 23 -6.20 -4.91 -4.43
CA SER A 23 -5.43 -6.13 -4.73
C SER A 23 -4.27 -6.36 -3.76
N ARG A 24 -4.19 -5.59 -2.66
CA ARG A 24 -3.11 -5.69 -1.68
C ARG A 24 -3.41 -6.76 -0.63
N GLN A 25 -2.39 -7.54 -0.28
CA GLN A 25 -2.45 -8.47 0.84
C GLN A 25 -2.14 -7.75 2.16
N PRO A 26 -2.90 -8.01 3.25
CA PRO A 26 -2.59 -7.52 4.59
C PRO A 26 -1.23 -8.01 5.07
N TYR A 27 -0.55 -7.19 5.86
CA TYR A 27 0.66 -7.58 6.59
C TYR A 27 0.62 -7.06 8.02
N ALA A 28 1.23 -7.82 8.93
CA ALA A 28 1.37 -7.46 10.33
C ALA A 28 2.61 -8.13 10.94
N VAL A 29 3.07 -7.61 12.08
CA VAL A 29 4.07 -8.30 12.91
C VAL A 29 3.36 -9.20 13.90
N SER A 30 4.06 -10.22 14.41
CA SER A 30 3.54 -11.06 15.49
C SER A 30 3.19 -10.21 16.71
N GLU A 31 2.05 -10.51 17.34
CA GLU A 31 1.56 -9.79 18.51
C GLU A 31 2.52 -9.87 19.71
N LEU A 32 3.23 -11.00 19.83
CA LEU A 32 4.18 -11.25 20.92
C LEU A 32 5.60 -10.77 20.60
N ALA A 33 5.85 -10.21 19.42
CA ALA A 33 7.19 -9.75 19.02
C ALA A 33 7.73 -8.69 19.98
N GLY A 34 8.88 -8.96 20.61
CA GLY A 34 9.49 -8.06 21.59
C GLY A 34 8.80 -8.03 22.96
N HIS A 35 7.82 -8.92 23.20
CA HIS A 35 7.09 -9.06 24.47
C HIS A 35 7.34 -10.38 25.23
N GLN A 36 8.09 -11.32 24.63
CA GLN A 36 8.37 -12.64 25.22
C GLN A 36 9.50 -12.61 26.26
N THR A 37 9.43 -11.70 27.23
CA THR A 37 10.41 -11.58 28.33
C THR A 37 9.71 -11.22 29.63
N SER A 38 10.15 -11.75 30.77
CA SER A 38 9.58 -11.42 32.10
C SER A 38 10.18 -10.14 32.72
N ALA A 39 10.51 -9.16 31.88
CA ALA A 39 11.27 -7.98 32.29
C ALA A 39 10.43 -7.01 33.15
N GLU A 40 11.07 -6.44 34.18
CA GLU A 40 10.45 -5.43 35.05
C GLU A 40 11.43 -4.31 35.38
N SER A 41 10.91 -3.14 35.75
CA SER A 41 11.75 -2.00 36.12
C SER A 41 12.40 -2.23 37.47
N TRP A 42 13.66 -1.85 37.61
CA TRP A 42 14.36 -1.90 38.91
C TRP A 42 14.01 -0.72 39.84
N GLY A 43 13.14 0.19 39.39
CA GLY A 43 12.75 1.37 40.17
C GLY A 43 13.83 2.46 40.21
N THR A 44 13.73 3.35 41.19
CA THR A 44 14.68 4.43 41.46
C THR A 44 15.80 3.96 42.41
N GLY A 45 16.80 4.82 42.66
CA GLY A 45 17.85 4.56 43.65
C GLY A 45 19.02 3.67 43.20
N ARG A 46 19.14 3.38 41.89
CA ARG A 46 20.16 2.46 41.34
C ARG A 46 21.02 3.05 40.21
N ALA A 47 21.10 4.38 40.10
CA ALA A 47 21.85 5.10 39.05
C ALA A 47 21.59 4.59 37.61
N VAL A 48 20.37 4.11 37.33
CA VAL A 48 19.95 3.60 36.02
C VAL A 48 18.56 4.11 35.65
N ALA A 49 18.28 4.18 34.34
CA ALA A 49 16.96 4.56 33.84
C ALA A 49 15.86 3.55 34.25
N ARG A 50 14.62 4.04 34.40
CA ARG A 50 13.42 3.31 34.86
C ARG A 50 12.80 2.37 33.81
N ILE A 51 13.56 1.94 32.80
CA ILE A 51 13.07 1.00 31.78
C ILE A 51 12.97 -0.43 32.33
N PRO A 52 12.03 -1.26 31.84
CA PRO A 52 12.00 -2.68 32.16
C PRO A 52 13.31 -3.37 31.77
N ARG A 53 13.85 -4.20 32.68
CA ARG A 53 15.10 -4.94 32.47
C ARG A 53 14.87 -6.44 32.59
N VAL A 54 15.57 -7.21 31.77
CA VAL A 54 15.49 -8.68 31.78
C VAL A 54 15.98 -9.23 33.12
N ARG A 55 15.15 -10.06 33.77
CA ARG A 55 15.43 -10.70 35.06
C ARG A 55 16.47 -11.83 34.93
N GLY A 56 16.95 -12.33 36.07
CA GLY A 56 17.91 -13.44 36.14
C GLY A 56 19.38 -13.00 36.19
N GLY A 57 20.28 -13.96 36.01
CA GLY A 57 21.74 -13.77 36.01
C GLY A 57 22.44 -14.87 35.21
N GLY A 58 23.76 -14.78 35.04
CA GLY A 58 24.55 -15.81 34.35
C GLY A 58 24.49 -15.76 32.81
N THR A 59 23.86 -14.75 32.21
CA THR A 59 23.86 -14.53 30.76
C THR A 59 24.19 -13.07 30.43
N HIS A 60 24.73 -12.80 29.24
CA HIS A 60 24.95 -11.41 28.80
C HIS A 60 23.65 -10.61 28.64
N ARG A 61 22.48 -11.28 28.56
CA ARG A 61 21.18 -10.64 28.36
C ARG A 61 20.56 -10.14 29.66
N SER A 62 20.88 -10.73 30.82
CA SER A 62 20.33 -10.28 32.11
C SER A 62 20.71 -8.83 32.42
N GLY A 63 19.76 -8.04 32.91
CA GLY A 63 19.94 -6.62 33.22
C GLY A 63 19.84 -5.65 32.04
N GLN A 64 19.78 -6.15 30.80
CA GLN A 64 19.56 -5.30 29.62
C GLN A 64 18.10 -4.80 29.54
N GLY A 65 17.90 -3.67 28.85
CA GLY A 65 16.57 -3.10 28.63
C GLY A 65 15.68 -3.93 27.68
N ALA A 66 14.38 -3.96 27.97
CA ALA A 66 13.34 -4.64 27.19
C ALA A 66 12.07 -3.79 27.08
N PHE A 67 11.07 -4.27 26.33
CA PHE A 67 9.72 -3.69 26.16
C PHE A 67 9.58 -2.28 25.58
N GLY A 68 10.63 -1.46 25.61
CA GLY A 68 10.67 -0.16 24.96
C GLY A 68 10.90 -0.27 23.46
N ASN A 69 10.31 0.65 22.70
CA ASN A 69 10.56 0.81 21.26
C ASN A 69 12.00 1.25 20.96
N MET A 70 12.67 1.90 21.91
CA MET A 70 14.09 2.25 21.85
C MET A 70 15.02 1.10 22.28
N CYS A 71 14.50 0.06 22.93
CA CYS A 71 15.31 -1.04 23.43
C CYS A 71 15.58 -2.05 22.30
N ARG A 72 16.83 -2.48 22.15
CA ARG A 72 17.18 -3.59 21.27
C ARG A 72 16.47 -4.88 21.74
N GLY A 73 15.79 -5.55 20.80
CA GLY A 73 14.95 -6.72 21.09
C GLY A 73 13.63 -6.38 21.80
N GLY A 74 13.31 -5.09 21.95
CA GLY A 74 11.99 -4.63 22.38
C GLY A 74 10.99 -4.59 21.22
N ARG A 75 9.74 -4.26 21.53
CA ARG A 75 8.64 -4.17 20.58
C ARG A 75 8.59 -2.81 19.88
N MET A 76 8.16 -2.76 18.62
CA MET A 76 8.03 -1.48 17.90
C MET A 76 6.91 -0.60 18.50
N PHE A 77 7.02 0.72 18.27
CA PHE A 77 5.89 1.62 18.50
C PHE A 77 4.78 1.37 17.47
N ALA A 78 3.52 1.37 17.92
CA ALA A 78 2.34 1.11 17.10
C ALA A 78 2.50 -0.08 16.12
N PRO A 79 2.64 -1.33 16.64
CA PRO A 79 2.83 -2.51 15.79
C PRO A 79 1.75 -2.62 14.71
N THR A 80 2.17 -2.94 13.49
CA THR A 80 1.26 -3.09 12.34
C THR A 80 0.20 -4.15 12.62
N LYS A 81 -1.05 -3.87 12.27
CA LYS A 81 -2.20 -4.76 12.49
C LYS A 81 -2.86 -5.14 11.17
N THR A 82 -3.38 -6.36 11.12
CA THR A 82 -4.08 -6.90 9.95
C THR A 82 -5.39 -6.16 9.66
N TRP A 83 -6.07 -5.65 10.68
CA TRP A 83 -7.33 -4.88 10.55
C TRP A 83 -7.16 -3.44 10.07
N ARG A 84 -5.96 -3.04 9.62
CA ARG A 84 -5.79 -1.76 8.91
C ARG A 84 -6.77 -1.70 7.73
N ARG A 85 -7.31 -0.52 7.42
CA ARG A 85 -8.16 -0.34 6.24
C ARG A 85 -7.34 -0.41 4.94
N TRP A 86 -7.19 -1.62 4.40
CA TRP A 86 -6.49 -1.90 3.14
C TRP A 86 -7.33 -1.51 1.92
N HIS A 87 -8.58 -1.94 1.90
CA HIS A 87 -9.48 -1.78 0.77
C HIS A 87 -10.23 -0.44 0.78
N ARG A 88 -10.57 0.05 -0.41
CA ARG A 88 -11.35 1.26 -0.64
C ARG A 88 -12.53 0.97 -1.56
N ARG A 89 -13.72 1.35 -1.10
CA ARG A 89 -14.93 1.37 -1.91
C ARG A 89 -14.95 2.68 -2.71
N VAL A 90 -15.31 2.55 -3.98
CA VAL A 90 -15.52 3.66 -4.91
C VAL A 90 -16.92 3.50 -5.50
N ASN A 91 -17.63 4.59 -5.73
CA ASN A 91 -18.99 4.58 -6.28
C ASN A 91 -19.02 3.95 -7.68
N THR A 92 -20.01 3.11 -7.95
CA THR A 92 -20.15 2.40 -9.23
C THR A 92 -20.28 3.37 -10.41
N THR A 93 -21.02 4.46 -10.24
CA THR A 93 -21.16 5.53 -11.25
C THR A 93 -19.82 6.19 -11.57
N GLN A 94 -19.04 6.51 -10.54
CA GLN A 94 -17.71 7.11 -10.70
C GLN A 94 -16.71 6.15 -11.37
N LYS A 95 -16.78 4.85 -11.05
CA LYS A 95 -15.98 3.82 -11.74
C LYS A 95 -16.33 3.75 -13.23
N ARG A 96 -17.62 3.70 -13.57
CA ARG A 96 -18.10 3.68 -14.96
C ARG A 96 -17.64 4.93 -15.71
N TYR A 97 -17.76 6.10 -15.09
CA TYR A 97 -17.31 7.35 -15.70
C TYR A 97 -15.79 7.41 -15.91
N ALA A 98 -14.99 6.89 -14.96
CA ALA A 98 -13.55 6.77 -15.12
C ALA A 98 -13.17 5.85 -16.29
N ILE A 99 -13.88 4.73 -16.46
CA ILE A 99 -13.68 3.82 -17.60
C ILE A 99 -14.00 4.53 -18.91
N CYS A 100 -15.14 5.23 -19.00
CA CYS A 100 -15.49 6.01 -20.19
C CYS A 100 -14.45 7.09 -20.51
N SER A 101 -13.96 7.80 -19.49
CA SER A 101 -12.92 8.83 -19.65
C SER A 101 -11.60 8.25 -20.17
N ALA A 102 -11.18 7.10 -19.62
CA ALA A 102 -9.96 6.42 -20.04
C ALA A 102 -10.08 5.83 -21.45
N LEU A 103 -11.25 5.28 -21.80
CA LEU A 103 -11.54 4.75 -23.13
C LEU A 103 -11.67 5.87 -24.18
N ALA A 104 -12.20 7.03 -23.82
CA ALA A 104 -12.17 8.20 -24.70
C ALA A 104 -10.73 8.65 -24.98
N ALA A 105 -9.86 8.63 -23.98
CA ALA A 105 -8.45 8.99 -24.14
C ALA A 105 -7.67 8.05 -25.08
N SER A 106 -8.05 6.77 -25.19
CA SER A 106 -7.37 5.83 -26.09
C SER A 106 -7.67 6.09 -27.57
N ALA A 107 -8.72 6.85 -27.89
CA ALA A 107 -9.03 7.28 -29.26
C ALA A 107 -8.27 8.53 -29.70
N LEU A 108 -7.50 9.17 -28.80
CA LEU A 108 -6.75 10.39 -29.12
C LEU A 108 -5.26 10.07 -29.33
N PRO A 109 -4.74 10.14 -30.58
CA PRO A 109 -3.34 9.85 -30.88
C PRO A 109 -2.36 10.65 -30.02
N ALA A 110 -2.65 11.94 -29.77
CA ALA A 110 -1.79 12.81 -28.96
C ALA A 110 -1.61 12.28 -27.52
N LEU A 111 -2.67 11.77 -26.90
CA LEU A 111 -2.58 11.23 -25.54
C LEU A 111 -1.85 9.88 -25.53
N VAL A 112 -2.12 9.02 -26.51
CA VAL A 112 -1.45 7.73 -26.67
C VAL A 112 0.06 7.91 -26.88
N MET A 113 0.45 8.84 -27.77
CA MET A 113 1.85 9.19 -28.01
C MET A 113 2.52 9.79 -26.76
N SER A 114 1.86 10.75 -26.10
CA SER A 114 2.38 11.38 -24.88
C SER A 114 2.61 10.39 -23.73
N LYS A 115 1.87 9.28 -23.71
CA LYS A 115 2.04 8.21 -22.71
C LYS A 115 3.30 7.37 -22.95
N GLY A 116 3.86 7.41 -24.16
CA GLY A 116 5.08 6.70 -24.55
C GLY A 116 4.87 5.56 -25.55
N HIS A 117 3.69 5.43 -26.15
CA HIS A 117 3.44 4.43 -27.18
C HIS A 117 4.01 4.88 -28.55
N ARG A 118 4.68 3.98 -29.27
CA ARG A 118 5.14 4.21 -30.65
C ARG A 118 4.00 3.87 -31.61
N ILE A 119 3.43 4.88 -32.28
CA ILE A 119 2.23 4.74 -33.12
C ILE A 119 2.45 5.21 -34.56
N GLU A 120 3.70 5.38 -34.99
CA GLU A 120 4.06 5.93 -36.31
C GLU A 120 3.65 5.02 -37.48
N GLU A 121 3.68 3.70 -37.28
CA GLU A 121 3.33 2.70 -38.29
C GLU A 121 1.86 2.23 -38.19
N VAL A 122 1.09 2.77 -37.24
CA VAL A 122 -0.30 2.34 -37.00
C VAL A 122 -1.22 3.06 -38.01
N PRO A 123 -2.05 2.34 -38.79
CA PRO A 123 -2.88 2.94 -39.82
C PRO A 123 -3.89 3.98 -39.30
N GLU A 124 -4.51 3.71 -38.15
CA GLU A 124 -5.49 4.60 -37.52
C GLU A 124 -5.63 4.34 -36.01
N ILE A 125 -6.16 5.33 -35.28
CA ILE A 125 -6.52 5.22 -33.87
C ILE A 125 -7.95 5.78 -33.71
N PRO A 126 -8.90 5.03 -33.13
CA PRO A 126 -8.79 3.63 -32.66
C PRO A 126 -8.58 2.63 -33.81
N LEU A 127 -7.63 1.70 -33.65
CA LEU A 127 -7.41 0.61 -34.59
C LEU A 127 -8.49 -0.47 -34.43
N VAL A 128 -9.18 -0.81 -35.52
CA VAL A 128 -10.22 -1.86 -35.55
C VAL A 128 -9.82 -2.93 -36.57
N VAL A 129 -9.92 -4.21 -36.18
CA VAL A 129 -9.57 -5.37 -37.03
C VAL A 129 -10.78 -6.28 -37.22
N GLU A 130 -10.75 -7.12 -38.25
CA GLU A 130 -11.81 -8.10 -38.52
C GLU A 130 -11.80 -9.28 -37.54
N ASP A 131 -12.96 -9.89 -37.28
CA ASP A 131 -13.12 -10.97 -36.28
C ASP A 131 -12.32 -12.24 -36.58
N LYS A 132 -11.74 -12.39 -37.78
CA LYS A 132 -10.90 -13.56 -38.13
C LYS A 132 -9.68 -13.74 -37.22
N VAL A 133 -9.31 -12.74 -36.43
CA VAL A 133 -8.25 -12.87 -35.42
C VAL A 133 -8.64 -13.74 -34.23
N GLU A 134 -9.92 -13.99 -33.97
CA GLU A 134 -10.38 -14.80 -32.83
C GLU A 134 -10.17 -16.31 -33.03
N GLY A 135 -10.03 -16.76 -34.29
CA GLY A 135 -9.86 -18.16 -34.69
C GLY A 135 -11.12 -18.81 -35.22
#